data_AF-A0A2A5WKH5-F1
#
_entry.id   AF-A0A2A5WKH5-F1
#
_cell.length_a   1.000
_cell.length_b   1.000
_cell.length_c   1.000
_cell.angle_alpha   90.00
_cell.angle_beta   90.00
_cell.angle_gamma   90.00
#
_symmetry.space_group_name_H-M   'P 1'
#
loop_
_entity.id
_entity.type
_entity.pdbx_description
1 polymer ?
#
loop_
_entity_poly.entity_id
_entity_poly.type
_entity_poly.pdbx_seq_one_letter_code
_entity_poly.pdbx_strand_id
1 'polypeptide(L)'
;MCAIDRWVIKNAFKFIADSILKLDELGAFSINLSGNSLTEPDFMEYVLEQFNETRLPTSRICFEITETSAIGSLDDAIEFMGKKTIAEYVEDEEILEILREIGVDFAQVYGSRRKMPIDELLAQL
;
A
#
# COMPACT_ATOMS: atom_id res chain seq x y z
N MET A 1 -8.75 1.18 -18.97
CA MET A 1 -7.51 0.43 -19.24
C MET A 1 -6.53 0.77 -18.11
N CYS A 2 -6.36 -0.14 -17.16
CA CYS A 2 -5.56 0.00 -15.93
C CYS A 2 -4.04 -0.18 -16.13
N ALA A 3 -3.62 -0.71 -17.30
CA ALA A 3 -2.24 -1.08 -17.57
C ALA A 3 -1.25 0.09 -17.44
N ILE A 4 -1.73 1.32 -17.72
CA ILE A 4 -0.93 2.53 -17.58
C ILE A 4 -0.63 2.79 -16.09
N ASP A 5 -1.62 2.76 -15.21
CA ASP A 5 -1.43 3.01 -13.79
C ASP A 5 -0.48 1.98 -13.18
N ARG A 6 -0.64 0.70 -13.54
CA ARG A 6 0.29 -0.36 -13.10
C ARG A 6 1.71 -0.10 -13.58
N TRP A 7 1.89 0.26 -14.85
CA TRP A 7 3.21 0.60 -15.39
C TRP A 7 3.82 1.82 -14.68
N VAL A 8 3.03 2.87 -14.44
CA VAL A 8 3.48 4.07 -13.72
C VAL A 8 3.93 3.72 -12.31
N ILE A 9 3.12 2.99 -11.55
CA ILE A 9 3.45 2.56 -10.17
C ILE A 9 4.77 1.80 -10.16
N LYS A 10 4.92 0.78 -11.00
CA LYS A 10 6.14 -0.05 -11.05
C LYS A 10 7.39 0.77 -11.33
N ASN A 11 7.34 1.65 -12.32
CA ASN A 11 8.52 2.43 -12.71
C ASN A 11 8.81 3.56 -11.72
N ALA A 12 7.78 4.21 -11.19
CA ALA A 12 7.93 5.25 -10.17
C ALA A 12 8.51 4.66 -8.88
N PHE A 13 7.97 3.56 -8.39
CA PHE A 13 8.46 2.91 -7.18
C PHE A 13 9.91 2.49 -7.32
N LYS A 14 10.26 1.85 -8.45
CA LYS A 14 11.64 1.48 -8.76
C LYS A 14 12.57 2.69 -8.77
N PHE A 15 12.19 3.75 -9.46
CA PHE A 15 12.98 4.98 -9.55
C PHE A 15 13.22 5.61 -8.17
N ILE A 16 12.17 5.70 -7.34
CA ILE A 16 12.26 6.30 -6.00
C ILE A 16 13.11 5.42 -5.08
N ALA A 17 12.93 4.10 -5.11
CA ALA A 17 13.71 3.16 -4.31
C ALA A 17 15.21 3.21 -4.68
N ASP A 18 15.54 3.22 -5.99
CA ASP A 18 16.92 3.30 -6.48
C ASP A 18 17.60 4.64 -6.11
N SER A 19 16.82 5.67 -5.80
CA SER A 19 17.30 7.03 -5.52
C SER A 19 17.02 7.50 -4.10
N ILE A 20 16.56 6.63 -3.20
CA ILE A 20 15.95 7.03 -1.91
C ILE A 20 16.87 7.93 -1.08
N LEU A 21 18.17 7.62 -0.98
CA LEU A 21 19.16 8.40 -0.23
C LEU A 21 19.41 9.80 -0.80
N LYS A 22 19.21 9.98 -2.12
CA LYS A 22 19.35 11.29 -2.78
C LYS A 22 18.06 12.11 -2.71
N LEU A 23 16.94 11.42 -2.54
CA LEU A 23 15.61 12.01 -2.48
C LEU A 23 15.14 12.20 -1.04
N ASP A 24 15.97 11.94 -0.04
CA ASP A 24 15.57 11.93 1.38
C ASP A 24 15.04 13.30 1.84
N GLU A 25 15.58 14.39 1.28
CA GLU A 25 15.10 15.76 1.53
C GLU A 25 13.76 16.08 0.83
N LEU A 26 13.34 15.27 -0.15
CA LEU A 26 12.04 15.41 -0.79
C LEU A 26 10.98 14.69 0.06
N GLY A 27 9.78 15.27 0.11
CA GLY A 27 8.63 14.66 0.79
C GLY A 27 8.05 13.45 0.03
N ALA A 28 6.78 13.16 0.27
CA ALA A 28 6.06 12.11 -0.45
C ALA A 28 5.87 12.47 -1.94
N PHE A 29 5.83 11.45 -2.79
CA PHE A 29 5.53 11.56 -4.21
C PHE A 29 4.06 11.23 -4.46
N SER A 30 3.37 12.09 -5.20
CA SER A 30 1.98 11.84 -5.61
C SER A 30 1.92 11.04 -6.90
N ILE A 31 1.05 10.02 -6.94
CA ILE A 31 0.67 9.27 -8.14
C ILE A 31 -0.83 9.40 -8.33
N ASN A 32 -1.24 9.93 -9.48
CA ASN A 32 -2.65 9.99 -9.85
C ASN A 32 -3.13 8.62 -10.36
N LEU A 33 -4.29 8.19 -9.91
CA LEU A 33 -4.93 6.94 -10.31
C LEU A 33 -6.18 7.22 -11.15
N SER A 34 -6.38 6.39 -12.17
CA SER A 34 -7.63 6.41 -12.92
C SER A 34 -8.73 5.66 -12.17
N GLY A 35 -9.99 6.09 -12.29
CA GLY A 35 -11.14 5.40 -11.67
C GLY A 35 -11.30 3.95 -12.13
N ASN A 36 -10.82 3.60 -13.34
CA ASN A 36 -10.81 2.23 -13.80
C ASN A 36 -9.91 1.30 -12.98
N SER A 37 -8.84 1.81 -12.38
CA SER A 37 -7.95 0.99 -11.55
C SER A 37 -8.52 0.73 -10.16
N LEU A 38 -9.35 1.63 -9.64
CA LEU A 38 -10.01 1.45 -8.34
C LEU A 38 -11.01 0.28 -8.35
N THR A 39 -11.64 0.04 -9.50
CA THR A 39 -12.64 -1.04 -9.68
C THR A 39 -12.02 -2.39 -10.03
N GLU A 40 -10.69 -2.48 -10.13
CA GLU A 40 -10.02 -3.75 -10.41
C GLU A 40 -9.81 -4.58 -9.14
N PRO A 41 -10.30 -5.82 -9.08
CA PRO A 41 -10.27 -6.64 -7.87
C PRO A 41 -8.87 -6.86 -7.27
N ASP A 42 -7.83 -6.94 -8.10
CA ASP A 42 -6.45 -7.25 -7.70
C ASP A 42 -5.54 -6.01 -7.66
N PHE A 43 -6.04 -4.82 -7.96
CA PHE A 43 -5.19 -3.63 -8.09
C PHE A 43 -4.49 -3.28 -6.78
N MET A 44 -5.19 -3.41 -5.66
CA MET A 44 -4.62 -3.15 -4.35
C MET A 44 -3.59 -4.19 -3.91
N GLU A 45 -3.76 -5.44 -4.33
CA GLU A 45 -2.77 -6.49 -4.11
C GLU A 45 -1.49 -6.17 -4.90
N TYR A 46 -1.65 -5.80 -6.17
CA TYR A 46 -0.54 -5.35 -7.02
C TYR A 46 0.23 -4.17 -6.42
N VAL A 47 -0.46 -3.14 -5.92
CA VAL A 47 0.20 -1.98 -5.28
C VAL A 47 1.07 -2.43 -4.09
N LEU A 48 0.56 -3.36 -3.26
CA LEU A 48 1.33 -3.91 -2.15
C LEU A 48 2.52 -4.74 -2.60
N GLU A 49 2.35 -5.54 -3.64
CA GLU A 49 3.47 -6.29 -4.24
C GLU A 49 4.58 -5.33 -4.66
N GLN A 50 4.25 -4.20 -5.31
CA GLN A 50 5.25 -3.21 -5.70
C GLN A 50 5.97 -2.57 -4.49
N PHE A 51 5.25 -2.28 -3.40
CA PHE A 51 5.89 -1.84 -2.14
C PHE A 51 6.83 -2.91 -1.56
N ASN A 52 6.40 -4.18 -1.57
CA ASN A 52 7.20 -5.30 -1.09
C ASN A 52 8.45 -5.53 -1.95
N GLU A 53 8.32 -5.49 -3.28
CA GLU A 53 9.41 -5.67 -4.24
C GLU A 53 10.48 -4.58 -4.09
N THR A 54 10.06 -3.32 -3.99
CA THR A 54 10.97 -2.17 -3.96
C THR A 54 11.44 -1.79 -2.56
N ARG A 55 10.77 -2.30 -1.52
CA ARG A 55 10.96 -1.90 -0.10
C ARG A 55 10.83 -0.41 0.14
N LEU A 56 10.03 0.25 -0.70
CA LEU A 56 9.74 1.66 -0.54
C LEU A 56 8.90 1.86 0.75
N PRO A 57 9.27 2.80 1.63
CA PRO A 57 8.41 3.15 2.75
C PRO A 57 7.08 3.69 2.21
N THR A 58 5.95 3.22 2.75
CA THR A 58 4.62 3.64 2.27
C THR A 58 4.40 5.14 2.43
N SER A 59 5.02 5.75 3.43
CA SER A 59 5.04 7.21 3.66
C SER A 59 5.64 8.03 2.52
N ARG A 60 6.34 7.40 1.56
CA ARG A 60 6.93 8.07 0.40
C ARG A 60 5.95 8.22 -0.76
N ILE A 61 4.77 7.63 -0.70
CA ILE A 61 3.79 7.65 -1.78
C ILE A 61 2.45 8.19 -1.28
N CYS A 62 1.87 9.10 -2.05
CA CYS A 62 0.50 9.55 -1.92
C CYS A 62 -0.26 9.15 -3.20
N PHE A 63 -1.40 8.48 -3.07
CA PHE A 63 -2.26 8.21 -4.21
C PHE A 63 -3.35 9.27 -4.29
N GLU A 64 -3.52 9.84 -5.48
CA GLU A 64 -4.54 10.85 -5.77
C GLU A 64 -5.60 10.26 -6.70
N ILE A 65 -6.87 10.46 -6.34
CA ILE A 65 -8.02 10.10 -7.18
C ILE A 65 -8.86 11.35 -7.40
N THR A 66 -9.49 11.45 -8.57
CA THR A 66 -10.40 12.56 -8.82
C THR A 66 -11.75 12.33 -8.13
N GLU A 67 -12.41 13.42 -7.72
CA GLU A 67 -13.76 13.37 -7.13
C GLU A 67 -14.74 12.59 -8.04
N THR A 68 -14.68 12.79 -9.35
CA THR A 68 -15.50 12.05 -10.31
C THR A 68 -15.25 10.55 -10.28
N SER A 69 -13.98 10.13 -10.16
CA SER A 69 -13.64 8.71 -10.05
C SER A 69 -14.12 8.12 -8.73
N ALA A 70 -14.00 8.88 -7.63
CA ALA A 70 -14.51 8.48 -6.33
C ALA A 70 -16.04 8.36 -6.32
N ILE A 71 -16.78 9.34 -6.88
CA ILE A 71 -18.25 9.29 -6.93
C ILE A 71 -18.73 8.16 -7.84
N GLY A 72 -18.04 7.89 -8.95
CA GLY A 72 -18.40 6.81 -9.89
C GLY A 72 -18.29 5.40 -9.29
N SER A 73 -17.46 5.25 -8.25
CA SER A 73 -17.16 3.97 -7.60
C SER A 73 -16.84 4.21 -6.12
N LEU A 74 -17.82 4.74 -5.38
CA LEU A 74 -17.61 5.23 -4.02
C LEU A 74 -17.21 4.13 -3.04
N ASP A 75 -17.85 2.95 -3.13
CA ASP A 75 -17.51 1.82 -2.27
C ASP A 75 -16.08 1.34 -2.56
N ASP A 76 -15.69 1.22 -3.83
CA ASP A 76 -14.32 0.83 -4.23
C ASP A 76 -13.30 1.89 -3.83
N ALA A 77 -13.64 3.17 -3.91
CA ALA A 77 -12.77 4.26 -3.48
C ALA A 77 -12.62 4.31 -1.95
N ILE A 78 -13.72 4.09 -1.20
CA ILE A 78 -13.68 3.96 0.26
C ILE A 78 -12.89 2.73 0.65
N GLU A 79 -13.05 1.61 -0.04
CA GLU A 79 -12.27 0.40 0.19
C GLU A 79 -10.79 0.65 -0.12
N PHE A 80 -10.47 1.34 -1.21
CA PHE A 80 -9.09 1.69 -1.57
C PHE A 80 -8.44 2.63 -0.54
N MET A 81 -9.17 3.65 -0.08
CA MET A 81 -8.69 4.66 0.88
C MET A 81 -8.70 4.13 2.33
N GLY A 82 -9.66 3.28 2.66
CA GLY A 82 -9.83 2.68 3.98
C GLY A 82 -8.91 1.50 4.21
N LYS A 83 -8.44 0.84 3.14
CA LYS A 83 -7.38 -0.16 3.24
C LYS A 83 -6.02 0.53 3.36
N LYS A 84 -5.28 0.07 4.37
CA LYS A 84 -3.81 -0.07 4.47
C LYS A 84 -3.12 0.88 5.42
N THR A 85 -3.46 0.77 6.70
CA THR A 85 -2.45 0.99 7.73
C THR A 85 -1.52 -0.22 7.74
N ILE A 86 -0.22 0.02 7.62
CA ILE A 86 0.79 -1.04 7.72
C ILE A 86 1.62 -0.82 8.98
N ALA A 87 1.55 -1.75 9.92
CA ALA A 87 2.45 -1.76 11.07
C ALA A 87 3.78 -2.41 10.69
N GLU A 88 4.88 -1.71 10.93
CA GLU A 88 6.23 -2.22 10.70
C GLU A 88 6.88 -2.68 12.01
N TYR A 89 7.73 -3.71 11.94
CA TYR A 89 8.50 -4.26 13.06
C TYR A 89 7.64 -4.91 14.16
N VAL A 90 6.62 -5.67 13.77
CA VAL A 90 5.77 -6.39 14.73
C VAL A 90 6.48 -7.67 15.19
N GLU A 91 6.68 -7.83 16.49
CA GLU A 91 7.42 -8.96 17.08
C GLU A 91 6.52 -9.94 17.86
N ASP A 92 5.31 -9.52 18.21
CA ASP A 92 4.46 -10.21 19.20
C ASP A 92 3.02 -10.39 18.69
N GLU A 93 2.42 -11.53 19.02
CA GLU A 93 1.01 -11.84 18.75
C GLU A 93 0.07 -10.88 19.48
N GLU A 94 0.40 -10.46 20.71
CA GLU A 94 -0.39 -9.44 21.44
C GLU A 94 -0.40 -8.12 20.67
N ILE A 95 0.72 -7.76 20.03
CA ILE A 95 0.79 -6.56 19.20
C ILE A 95 -0.08 -6.75 17.95
N LEU A 96 -0.06 -7.92 17.30
CA LEU A 96 -0.93 -8.19 16.15
C LEU A 96 -2.42 -8.09 16.49
N GLU A 97 -2.85 -8.59 17.65
CA GLU A 97 -4.22 -8.45 18.15
C GLU A 97 -4.60 -6.98 18.38
N ILE A 98 -3.74 -6.19 19.03
CA ILE A 98 -3.96 -4.75 19.25
C ILE A 98 -4.06 -4.03 17.91
N LEU A 99 -3.15 -4.33 16.98
CA LEU A 99 -3.14 -3.76 15.63
C LEU A 99 -4.42 -4.09 14.86
N ARG A 100 -4.95 -5.33 14.99
CA ARG A 100 -6.26 -5.71 14.44
C ARG A 100 -7.37 -4.84 15.02
N GLU A 101 -7.42 -4.65 16.34
CA GLU A 101 -8.46 -3.88 17.02
C GLU A 101 -8.49 -2.40 16.63
N ILE A 102 -7.32 -1.80 16.40
CA ILE A 102 -7.22 -0.41 15.95
C ILE A 102 -7.41 -0.23 14.44
N GLY A 103 -7.68 -1.31 13.70
CA GLY A 103 -7.97 -1.28 12.26
C GLY A 103 -6.74 -1.23 11.37
N VAL A 104 -5.62 -1.82 11.79
CA VAL A 104 -4.43 -1.98 10.93
C VAL A 104 -4.62 -3.19 10.04
N ASP A 105 -4.52 -2.98 8.74
CA ASP A 105 -4.82 -4.01 7.75
C ASP A 105 -3.64 -4.97 7.51
N PHE A 106 -2.41 -4.47 7.57
CA PHE A 106 -1.20 -5.25 7.27
C PHE A 106 -0.14 -5.07 8.36
N ALA A 107 0.65 -6.11 8.60
CA ALA A 107 1.82 -6.04 9.45
C ALA A 107 3.06 -6.62 8.75
N GLN A 108 4.22 -6.09 9.10
CA GLN A 108 5.51 -6.68 8.78
C GLN A 108 6.14 -7.25 10.06
N VAL A 109 6.29 -8.56 10.10
CA VAL A 109 6.93 -9.25 11.23
C VAL A 109 8.44 -8.95 11.25
N TYR A 110 9.00 -8.72 12.43
CA TYR A 110 10.44 -8.50 12.59
C TYR A 110 11.26 -9.70 12.09
N GLY A 111 12.36 -9.41 11.39
CA GLY A 111 13.16 -10.44 10.71
C GLY A 111 12.52 -10.99 9.42
N SER A 112 11.24 -10.71 9.16
CA SER A 112 10.58 -10.95 7.88
C SER A 112 10.61 -9.69 7.01
N ARG A 113 10.78 -9.90 5.71
CA ARG A 113 10.70 -8.82 4.70
C ARG A 113 9.33 -8.74 4.02
N ARG A 114 8.38 -9.60 4.43
CA ARG A 114 7.06 -9.70 3.81
C ARG A 114 6.02 -8.97 4.66
N LYS A 115 5.29 -8.04 4.05
CA LYS A 115 4.06 -7.45 4.61
C LYS A 115 2.90 -8.38 4.33
N MET A 116 2.11 -8.73 5.34
CA MET A 116 0.99 -9.66 5.24
C MET A 116 -0.25 -9.12 5.95
N PRO A 117 -1.47 -9.49 5.54
CA PRO A 117 -2.68 -9.17 6.27
C PRO A 117 -2.57 -9.63 7.73
N ILE A 118 -3.05 -8.82 8.68
CA ILE A 118 -2.98 -9.20 10.10
C ILE A 118 -3.73 -10.52 10.37
N ASP A 119 -4.89 -10.72 9.75
CA ASP A 119 -5.66 -11.97 9.89
C ASP A 119 -4.91 -13.20 9.36
N GLU A 120 -4.12 -13.05 8.30
CA GLU A 120 -3.27 -14.14 7.78
C GLU A 120 -2.07 -14.43 8.68
N LEU A 121 -1.52 -13.40 9.34
CA LEU A 121 -0.42 -13.55 10.30
C LEU A 121 -0.88 -14.25 11.58
N LEU A 122 -2.04 -13.85 12.11
CA LEU A 122 -2.64 -14.48 13.28
C LEU A 122 -2.99 -15.96 13.02
N ALA A 123 -3.35 -16.33 11.79
CA ALA A 123 -3.64 -17.71 11.43
C ALA A 123 -2.39 -18.62 11.29
N GLN A 124 -1.18 -18.07 11.35
CA GLN A 124 0.10 -18.79 11.17
C GLN A 124 0.91 -18.96 12.46
N LEU A 125 0.47 -18.34 13.56
CA LEU A 125 1.04 -18.45 14.91
C LEU A 125 0.28 -19.52 15.71
#